data_AF-A0A3D2SHE3-F1
#
_entry.id   AF-A0A3D2SHE3-F1
#
_cell.length_a   1.000
_cell.length_b   1.000
_cell.length_c   1.000
_cell.angle_alpha   90.00
_cell.angle_beta   90.00
_cell.angle_gamma   90.00
#
_symmetry.space_group_name_H-M   'P 1'
#
loop_
_entity.id
_entity.type
_entity.pdbx_description
1 polymer ?
#
loop_
_entity_poly.entity_id
_entity_poly.type
_entity_poly.pdbx_seq_one_letter_code
_entity_poly.pdbx_strand_id
1 'polypeptide(L)'
;LQHLFIGGEGTLGLVTEAEIKLERQPQNLQVLVLGVPDFDAVMPVLHAFQKEIDLTAFEFFGELAMQKVLDRGHVQRPFETQCPFYVLLEFEAPYEPIMDKAMQIFEHCMEQGWVLDGVMSQSLDQVESLWRLREDISESIAPFIPYKNDISVLITHVPAFIKEIDDIVQDNYPDFEICWFGHIGDGNLHLNILKPENLSKDEFFAKCQVVNKYVFDTVKKYDGSISAEHGVGMTKKPYLEYSRSPEEIGYMKALKLAFDPNGIMNPGKLFDL
;
A
#
# COMPACT_ATOMS: atom_id res chain seq x y z
N LEU A 1 -0.14 15.36 24.85
CA LEU A 1 1.30 15.18 24.50
C LEU A 1 1.59 13.87 23.78
N GLN A 2 0.89 12.75 24.07
CA GLN A 2 1.14 11.44 23.42
C GLN A 2 1.27 11.48 21.88
N HIS A 3 0.42 12.26 21.21
CA HIS A 3 0.43 12.40 19.74
C HIS A 3 1.71 13.02 19.16
N LEU A 4 2.55 13.66 19.98
CA LEU A 4 3.87 14.12 19.53
C LEU A 4 4.86 12.96 19.37
N PHE A 5 4.73 11.91 20.19
CA PHE A 5 5.64 10.77 20.20
C PHE A 5 5.22 9.68 19.22
N ILE A 6 3.92 9.52 18.97
CA ILE A 6 3.39 8.62 17.94
C ILE A 6 3.82 9.16 16.57
N GLY A 7 4.61 8.38 15.82
CA GLY A 7 5.24 8.84 14.58
C GLY A 7 6.48 9.73 14.76
N GLY A 8 6.93 9.97 16.00
CA GLY A 8 8.13 10.76 16.28
C GLY A 8 9.45 10.05 15.95
N GLU A 9 9.38 8.77 15.53
CA GLU A 9 10.53 7.94 15.11
C GLU A 9 11.70 7.95 16.11
N GLY A 10 11.43 8.04 17.41
CA GLY A 10 12.46 8.10 18.47
C GLY A 10 13.27 9.40 18.50
N THR A 11 12.89 10.42 17.73
CA THR A 11 13.58 11.73 17.70
C THR A 11 13.24 12.60 18.90
N LEU A 12 12.10 12.37 19.56
CA LEU A 12 11.66 13.18 20.71
C LEU A 12 11.87 12.50 22.07
N GLY A 13 12.30 11.23 22.08
CA GLY A 13 12.47 10.43 23.29
C GLY A 13 12.26 8.94 23.02
N LEU A 14 12.23 8.15 24.09
CA LEU A 14 12.01 6.70 24.06
C LEU A 14 10.64 6.38 24.66
N VAL A 15 9.79 5.69 23.91
CA VAL A 15 8.55 5.12 24.44
C VAL A 15 8.90 3.83 25.17
N THR A 16 8.62 3.76 26.47
CA THR A 16 8.93 2.59 27.32
C THR A 16 7.70 1.74 27.62
N GLU A 17 6.53 2.36 27.66
CA GLU A 17 5.24 1.73 27.96
C GLU A 17 4.15 2.39 27.10
N ALA A 18 3.12 1.62 26.74
CA ALA A 18 1.96 2.12 26.02
C ALA A 18 0.70 1.39 26.50
N GLU A 19 -0.37 2.14 26.74
CA GLU A 19 -1.71 1.59 26.93
C GLU A 19 -2.42 1.55 25.59
N ILE A 20 -2.83 0.36 25.15
CA ILE A 20 -3.45 0.14 23.84
C ILE A 20 -4.88 -0.37 24.05
N LYS A 21 -5.83 0.27 23.38
CA LYS A 21 -7.22 -0.20 23.35
C LYS A 21 -7.28 -1.51 22.55
N LEU A 22 -7.86 -2.55 23.14
CA LEU A 22 -8.20 -3.79 22.43
C LEU A 22 -9.59 -3.69 21.83
N GLU A 23 -9.78 -4.30 20.66
CA GLU A 23 -11.10 -4.48 20.05
C GLU A 23 -11.65 -5.89 20.29
N ARG A 24 -12.95 -6.08 20.02
CA ARG A 24 -13.54 -7.42 20.07
C ARG A 24 -12.90 -8.33 19.02
N GLN A 25 -12.90 -9.63 19.30
CA GLN A 25 -12.48 -10.61 18.30
C GLN A 25 -13.49 -10.61 17.12
N PRO A 26 -13.02 -10.55 15.87
CA PRO A 26 -13.88 -10.72 14.69
C PRO A 26 -14.57 -12.09 14.67
N GLN A 27 -15.76 -12.17 14.08
CA GLN A 27 -16.56 -13.37 13.98
C GLN A 27 -16.74 -13.77 12.51
N ASN A 28 -16.43 -15.04 12.22
CA ASN A 28 -16.60 -15.64 10.89
C ASN A 28 -16.07 -14.75 9.75
N LEU A 29 -14.78 -14.41 9.81
CA LEU A 29 -14.12 -13.65 8.75
C LEU A 29 -14.18 -14.41 7.43
N GLN A 30 -14.51 -13.68 6.37
CA GLN A 30 -14.52 -14.16 4.99
C GLN A 30 -13.60 -13.30 4.16
N VAL A 31 -12.87 -13.94 3.25
CA VAL A 31 -11.99 -13.28 2.29
C VAL A 31 -12.49 -13.58 0.89
N LEU A 32 -12.60 -12.52 0.06
CA LEU A 32 -12.80 -12.66 -1.37
C LEU A 32 -11.56 -12.14 -2.08
N VAL A 33 -11.08 -12.92 -3.06
CA VAL A 33 -10.13 -12.43 -4.05
C VAL A 33 -10.84 -12.34 -5.38
N LEU A 34 -10.82 -11.16 -5.99
CA LEU A 34 -11.51 -10.82 -7.22
C LEU A 34 -10.50 -10.40 -8.28
N GLY A 35 -10.60 -10.92 -9.49
CA GLY A 35 -9.82 -10.49 -10.64
C GLY A 35 -10.52 -9.34 -11.34
N VAL A 36 -9.82 -8.25 -11.63
CA VAL A 36 -10.38 -7.05 -12.26
C VAL A 36 -9.63 -6.71 -13.56
N PRO A 37 -10.30 -6.13 -14.57
CA PRO A 37 -9.70 -5.92 -15.89
C PRO A 37 -8.65 -4.80 -15.89
N ASP A 38 -8.78 -3.81 -15.02
CA ASP A 38 -7.93 -2.63 -14.96
C ASP A 38 -8.08 -1.94 -13.59
N PHE A 39 -7.29 -0.88 -13.36
CA PHE A 39 -7.36 -0.07 -12.15
C PHE A 39 -8.68 0.71 -12.00
N ASP A 40 -9.29 1.12 -13.11
CA ASP A 40 -10.52 1.92 -13.10
C ASP A 40 -11.69 1.11 -12.53
N ALA A 41 -11.64 -0.23 -12.62
CA ALA A 41 -12.60 -1.14 -12.02
C ALA A 41 -12.47 -1.31 -10.49
N VAL A 42 -11.30 -1.04 -9.90
CA VAL A 42 -11.03 -1.30 -8.46
C VAL A 42 -11.92 -0.44 -7.55
N MET A 43 -12.02 0.85 -7.85
CA MET A 43 -12.81 1.78 -7.04
C MET A 43 -14.32 1.51 -7.12
N PRO A 44 -14.93 1.26 -8.30
CA PRO A 44 -16.31 0.79 -8.39
C PRO A 44 -16.59 -0.45 -7.54
N VAL A 45 -15.69 -1.45 -7.54
CA VAL A 45 -15.81 -2.64 -6.68
C VAL A 45 -15.82 -2.26 -5.20
N LEU A 46 -14.86 -1.43 -4.75
CA LEU A 46 -14.83 -0.92 -3.37
C LEU A 46 -16.17 -0.29 -2.97
N HIS A 47 -16.66 0.64 -3.78
CA HIS A 47 -17.91 1.36 -3.49
C HIS A 47 -19.13 0.43 -3.49
N ALA A 48 -19.17 -0.57 -4.37
CA ALA A 48 -20.26 -1.54 -4.42
C ALA A 48 -20.32 -2.38 -3.12
N PHE A 49 -19.18 -2.85 -2.63
CA PHE A 49 -19.11 -3.63 -1.39
C PHE A 49 -19.31 -2.75 -0.14
N GLN A 50 -18.58 -1.64 0.02
CA GLN A 50 -18.66 -0.79 1.20
C GLN A 50 -20.04 -0.17 1.45
N LYS A 51 -20.86 -0.05 0.40
CA LYS A 51 -22.23 0.47 0.53
C LYS A 51 -23.15 -0.48 1.30
N GLU A 52 -22.92 -1.79 1.22
CA GLU A 52 -23.83 -2.81 1.77
C GLU A 52 -23.17 -3.72 2.81
N ILE A 53 -21.83 -3.76 2.88
CA ILE A 53 -21.05 -4.60 3.80
C ILE A 53 -19.98 -3.76 4.49
N ASP A 54 -19.83 -3.97 5.80
CA ASP A 54 -18.74 -3.40 6.58
C ASP A 54 -17.45 -4.20 6.31
N LEU A 55 -16.50 -3.57 5.61
CA LEU A 55 -15.24 -4.21 5.22
C LEU A 55 -14.18 -4.01 6.32
N THR A 56 -13.49 -5.08 6.69
CA THR A 56 -12.33 -5.02 7.59
C THR A 56 -11.04 -4.75 6.83
N ALA A 57 -10.97 -5.15 5.55
CA ALA A 57 -9.85 -4.85 4.67
C ALA A 57 -10.30 -4.70 3.21
N PHE A 58 -9.56 -3.90 2.45
CA PHE A 58 -9.66 -3.82 1.01
C PHE A 58 -8.29 -3.47 0.39
N GLU A 59 -7.67 -4.50 -0.16
CA GLU A 59 -6.35 -4.50 -0.74
C GLU A 59 -6.43 -4.65 -2.25
N PHE A 60 -5.38 -4.24 -2.94
CA PHE A 60 -5.17 -4.57 -4.34
C PHE A 60 -3.73 -5.03 -4.60
N PHE A 61 -3.53 -5.74 -5.69
CA PHE A 61 -2.21 -6.08 -6.20
C PHE A 61 -2.26 -6.42 -7.69
N GLY A 62 -1.18 -6.12 -8.41
CA GLY A 62 -1.03 -6.44 -9.83
C GLY A 62 -0.64 -7.89 -10.08
N GLU A 63 -0.89 -8.37 -11.30
CA GLU A 63 -0.54 -9.72 -11.75
C GLU A 63 0.94 -10.03 -11.56
N LEU A 64 1.84 -9.08 -11.83
CA LEU A 64 3.27 -9.29 -11.62
C LEU A 64 3.57 -9.60 -10.15
N ALA A 65 2.95 -8.86 -9.21
CA ALA A 65 3.14 -9.11 -7.79
C ALA A 65 2.60 -10.48 -7.38
N MET A 66 1.44 -10.90 -7.91
CA MET A 66 0.93 -12.25 -7.71
C MET A 66 1.89 -13.31 -8.24
N GLN A 67 2.40 -13.14 -9.46
CA GLN A 67 3.29 -14.12 -10.07
C GLN A 67 4.56 -14.32 -9.23
N LYS A 68 5.15 -13.24 -8.70
CA LYS A 68 6.33 -13.33 -7.82
C LYS A 68 6.03 -14.14 -6.55
N VAL A 69 4.82 -14.01 -5.98
CA VAL A 69 4.38 -14.83 -4.84
C VAL A 69 4.19 -16.29 -5.24
N LEU A 70 3.51 -16.56 -6.37
CA LEU A 70 3.28 -17.92 -6.87
C LEU A 70 4.58 -18.66 -7.18
N ASP A 71 5.59 -17.96 -7.71
CA ASP A 71 6.92 -18.52 -8.03
C ASP A 71 7.64 -19.07 -6.79
N ARG A 72 7.26 -18.64 -5.57
CA ARG A 72 7.78 -19.20 -4.31
C ARG A 72 7.24 -20.60 -4.02
N GLY A 73 6.10 -20.97 -4.64
CA GLY A 73 5.50 -22.31 -4.54
C GLY A 73 4.79 -22.61 -3.22
N HIS A 74 4.54 -21.60 -2.38
CA HIS A 74 3.90 -21.79 -1.07
C HIS A 74 2.37 -21.60 -1.07
N VAL A 75 1.83 -20.94 -2.10
CA VAL A 75 0.40 -20.69 -2.31
C VAL A 75 0.03 -20.95 -3.76
N GLN A 76 -1.26 -21.15 -4.03
CA GLN A 76 -1.80 -21.39 -5.36
C GLN A 76 -2.56 -20.17 -5.87
N ARG A 77 -2.71 -20.08 -7.19
CA ARG A 77 -3.53 -19.04 -7.81
C ARG A 77 -4.99 -19.15 -7.30
N PRO A 78 -5.68 -18.03 -7.03
CA PRO A 78 -7.04 -18.06 -6.49
C PRO A 78 -8.08 -18.68 -7.44
N PHE A 79 -7.88 -18.54 -8.76
CA PHE A 79 -8.73 -19.07 -9.84
C PHE A 79 -7.94 -19.13 -11.16
N GLU A 80 -8.47 -19.79 -12.19
CA GLU A 80 -7.73 -20.04 -13.45
C GLU A 80 -7.53 -18.76 -14.30
N THR A 81 -8.48 -17.83 -14.26
CA THR A 81 -8.46 -16.61 -15.08
C THR A 81 -7.33 -15.67 -14.66
N GLN A 82 -6.38 -15.42 -15.56
CA GLN A 82 -5.37 -14.38 -15.35
C GLN A 82 -5.97 -13.00 -15.61
N CYS A 83 -5.77 -12.06 -14.68
CA CYS A 83 -6.31 -10.71 -14.70
C CYS A 83 -5.16 -9.72 -14.47
N PRO A 84 -5.18 -8.51 -15.04
CA PRO A 84 -4.11 -7.53 -14.83
C PRO A 84 -3.95 -7.11 -13.36
N PHE A 85 -5.07 -7.01 -12.64
CA PHE A 85 -5.11 -6.66 -11.23
C PHE A 85 -6.07 -7.56 -10.46
N TYR A 86 -5.88 -7.53 -9.15
CA TYR A 86 -6.64 -8.30 -8.19
C TYR A 86 -7.00 -7.41 -7.00
N VAL A 87 -8.19 -7.66 -6.46
CA VAL A 87 -8.68 -7.08 -5.22
C VAL A 87 -8.82 -8.19 -4.20
N LEU A 88 -8.34 -7.95 -2.97
CA LEU A 88 -8.65 -8.80 -1.82
C LEU A 88 -9.48 -7.97 -0.85
N LEU A 89 -10.65 -8.46 -0.50
CA LEU A 89 -11.49 -7.85 0.53
C LEU A 89 -11.78 -8.83 1.64
N GLU A 90 -11.92 -8.31 2.86
CA GLU A 90 -12.25 -9.07 4.05
C GLU A 90 -13.45 -8.42 4.75
N PHE A 91 -14.34 -9.26 5.27
CA PHE A 91 -15.46 -8.82 6.10
C PHE A 91 -15.89 -9.91 7.08
N GLU A 92 -16.63 -9.51 8.11
CA GLU A 92 -17.27 -10.45 9.04
C GLU A 92 -18.61 -10.93 8.48
N ALA A 93 -18.82 -12.24 8.45
CA ALA A 93 -20.08 -12.86 8.02
C ALA A 93 -20.73 -13.68 9.16
N PRO A 94 -21.07 -13.10 10.32
CA PRO A 94 -21.61 -13.87 11.45
C PRO A 94 -22.95 -14.59 11.14
N TYR A 95 -23.63 -14.18 10.07
CA TYR A 95 -24.89 -14.77 9.62
C TYR A 95 -24.90 -14.95 8.10
N GLU A 96 -25.58 -16.01 7.64
CA GLU A 96 -25.70 -16.39 6.22
C GLU A 96 -26.14 -15.25 5.28
N PRO A 97 -27.07 -14.34 5.64
CA PRO A 97 -27.48 -13.26 4.75
C PRO A 97 -26.36 -12.29 4.32
N ILE A 98 -25.28 -12.17 5.10
CA ILE A 98 -24.12 -11.32 4.72
C ILE A 98 -23.34 -11.98 3.60
N MET A 99 -23.21 -13.31 3.63
CA MET A 99 -22.57 -14.08 2.57
C MET A 99 -23.40 -14.03 1.28
N ASP A 100 -24.72 -14.20 1.38
CA ASP A 100 -25.64 -14.04 0.23
C ASP A 100 -25.54 -12.63 -0.37
N LYS A 101 -25.43 -11.62 0.49
CA LYS A 101 -25.26 -10.23 0.08
C LYS A 101 -23.93 -10.03 -0.65
N ALA A 102 -22.83 -10.58 -0.14
CA ALA A 102 -21.52 -10.50 -0.80
C ALA A 102 -21.55 -11.14 -2.19
N MET A 103 -22.22 -12.29 -2.34
CA MET A 103 -22.39 -12.95 -3.63
C MET A 103 -23.25 -12.15 -4.60
N GLN A 104 -24.35 -11.51 -4.14
CA GLN A 104 -25.14 -10.60 -4.97
C GLN A 104 -24.33 -9.40 -5.48
N ILE A 105 -23.47 -8.83 -4.63
CA ILE A 105 -22.60 -7.71 -5.02
C ILE A 105 -21.54 -8.19 -6.02
N PHE A 106 -20.95 -9.37 -5.80
CA PHE A 106 -20.03 -9.99 -6.74
C PHE A 106 -20.68 -10.20 -8.12
N GLU A 107 -21.89 -10.76 -8.18
CA GLU A 107 -22.65 -10.93 -9.42
C GLU A 107 -22.91 -9.58 -10.10
N HIS A 108 -23.30 -8.56 -9.35
CA HIS A 108 -23.47 -7.21 -9.88
C HIS A 108 -22.17 -6.65 -10.47
N CYS A 109 -21.04 -6.81 -9.78
CA CYS A 109 -19.73 -6.38 -10.28
C CYS A 109 -19.31 -7.12 -11.56
N MET A 110 -19.64 -8.41 -11.68
CA MET A 110 -19.44 -9.19 -12.90
C MET A 110 -20.32 -8.66 -14.05
N GLU A 111 -21.60 -8.38 -13.80
CA GLU A 111 -22.52 -7.82 -14.80
C GLU A 111 -22.08 -6.44 -15.31
N GLN A 112 -21.50 -5.62 -14.44
CA GLN A 112 -20.93 -4.32 -14.84
C GLN A 112 -19.57 -4.46 -15.56
N GLY A 113 -18.98 -5.65 -15.59
CA GLY A 113 -17.65 -5.90 -16.16
C GLY A 113 -16.50 -5.37 -15.29
N TRP A 114 -16.75 -5.04 -14.03
CA TRP A 114 -15.71 -4.60 -13.09
C TRP A 114 -14.91 -5.78 -12.51
N VAL A 115 -15.52 -6.97 -12.48
CA VAL A 115 -14.89 -8.21 -12.03
C VAL A 115 -14.97 -9.22 -13.17
N LEU A 116 -13.90 -9.99 -13.34
CA LEU A 116 -13.76 -11.02 -14.38
C LEU A 116 -13.91 -12.43 -13.82
N ASP A 117 -13.45 -12.65 -12.59
CA ASP A 117 -13.48 -13.92 -11.88
C ASP A 117 -13.29 -13.66 -10.38
N GLY A 118 -13.60 -14.63 -9.53
CA GLY A 118 -13.44 -14.45 -8.09
C GLY A 118 -13.60 -15.74 -7.30
N VAL A 119 -12.97 -15.75 -6.12
CA VAL A 119 -13.10 -16.84 -5.15
C VAL A 119 -13.40 -16.27 -3.77
N MET A 120 -14.33 -16.90 -3.07
CA MET A 120 -14.62 -16.64 -1.66
C MET A 120 -14.08 -17.80 -0.82
N SER A 121 -13.50 -17.48 0.34
CA SER A 121 -13.07 -18.48 1.31
C SER A 121 -14.23 -19.35 1.79
N GLN A 122 -13.97 -20.63 2.03
CA GLN A 122 -14.90 -21.60 2.60
C GLN A 122 -14.36 -22.23 3.90
N SER A 123 -13.12 -21.91 4.28
CA SER A 123 -12.46 -22.38 5.50
C SER A 123 -11.43 -21.37 5.98
N LEU A 124 -11.01 -21.49 7.25
CA LEU A 124 -9.94 -20.67 7.82
C LEU A 124 -8.61 -20.87 7.08
N ASP A 125 -8.28 -22.10 6.71
CA ASP A 125 -7.09 -22.39 5.90
C ASP A 125 -7.13 -21.66 4.55
N GLN A 126 -8.31 -21.51 3.94
CA GLN A 126 -8.46 -20.76 2.70
C GLN A 126 -8.37 -19.24 2.93
N VAL A 127 -8.90 -18.73 4.06
CA VAL A 127 -8.70 -17.33 4.47
C VAL A 127 -7.21 -17.02 4.56
N GLU A 128 -6.45 -17.83 5.30
CA GLU A 128 -4.99 -17.65 5.45
C GLU A 128 -4.27 -17.77 4.09
N SER A 129 -4.60 -18.79 3.29
CA SER A 129 -4.00 -18.99 1.97
C SER A 129 -4.24 -17.82 1.00
N LEU A 130 -5.45 -17.25 1.01
CA LEU A 130 -5.78 -16.09 0.17
C LEU A 130 -5.07 -14.82 0.64
N TRP A 131 -4.99 -14.57 1.95
CA TRP A 131 -4.24 -13.44 2.50
C TRP A 131 -2.76 -13.48 2.15
N ARG A 132 -2.16 -14.66 2.14
CA ARG A 132 -0.77 -14.85 1.73
C ARG A 132 -0.47 -14.40 0.30
N LEU A 133 -1.46 -14.36 -0.61
CA LEU A 133 -1.28 -13.77 -1.94
C LEU A 133 -0.89 -12.29 -1.88
N ARG A 134 -1.33 -11.58 -0.82
CA ARG A 134 -1.08 -10.16 -0.58
C ARG A 134 0.06 -9.92 0.42
N GLU A 135 0.12 -10.69 1.51
CA GLU A 135 1.12 -10.50 2.56
C GLU A 135 2.53 -10.92 2.12
N ASP A 136 2.65 -12.01 1.35
CA ASP A 136 3.95 -12.54 0.93
C ASP A 136 4.60 -11.71 -0.20
N ILE A 137 3.90 -10.69 -0.76
CA ILE A 137 4.40 -9.89 -1.88
C ILE A 137 5.75 -9.27 -1.54
N SER A 138 5.86 -8.56 -0.42
CA SER A 138 7.10 -7.86 -0.04
C SER A 138 8.29 -8.80 0.14
N GLU A 139 8.07 -10.01 0.66
CA GLU A 139 9.10 -11.04 0.78
C GLU A 139 9.48 -11.61 -0.59
N SER A 140 8.47 -11.94 -1.41
CA SER A 140 8.67 -12.57 -2.72
C SER A 140 9.51 -11.73 -3.67
N ILE A 141 9.39 -10.40 -3.59
CA ILE A 141 10.15 -9.47 -4.44
C ILE A 141 11.50 -9.05 -3.85
N ALA A 142 11.79 -9.35 -2.58
CA ALA A 142 13.02 -8.91 -1.92
C ALA A 142 14.31 -9.36 -2.63
N PRO A 143 14.42 -10.59 -3.19
CA PRO A 143 15.59 -11.02 -3.97
C PRO A 143 15.88 -10.15 -5.21
N PHE A 144 14.88 -9.43 -5.72
CA PHE A 144 14.98 -8.57 -6.91
C PHE A 144 15.42 -7.14 -6.58
N ILE A 145 15.82 -6.87 -5.33
CA ILE A 145 16.35 -5.57 -4.86
C ILE A 145 15.40 -4.42 -5.24
N PRO A 146 14.14 -4.43 -4.75
CA PRO A 146 13.13 -3.46 -5.14
C PRO A 146 13.51 -2.06 -4.67
N TYR A 147 13.33 -1.06 -5.54
CA TYR A 147 13.27 0.34 -5.15
C TYR A 147 11.84 0.64 -4.70
N LYS A 148 11.67 0.87 -3.40
CA LYS A 148 10.35 0.92 -2.77
C LYS A 148 9.85 2.34 -2.58
N ASN A 149 8.66 2.59 -3.11
CA ASN A 149 7.87 3.78 -2.81
C ASN A 149 6.60 3.39 -2.08
N ASP A 150 6.30 4.15 -1.04
CA ASP A 150 5.15 3.98 -0.16
C ASP A 150 4.51 5.35 -0.04
N ILE A 151 3.44 5.57 -0.79
CA ILE A 151 2.87 6.88 -1.08
C ILE A 151 1.36 6.84 -0.89
N SER A 152 0.77 7.97 -0.51
CA SER A 152 -0.68 8.05 -0.38
C SER A 152 -1.25 9.35 -0.93
N VAL A 153 -2.50 9.28 -1.37
CA VAL A 153 -3.33 10.42 -1.77
C VAL A 153 -4.74 10.22 -1.21
N LEU A 154 -5.58 11.25 -1.25
CA LEU A 154 -7.00 11.07 -0.97
C LEU A 154 -7.59 10.03 -1.94
N ILE A 155 -8.43 9.13 -1.44
CA ILE A 155 -9.05 8.03 -2.21
C ILE A 155 -9.71 8.54 -3.50
N THR A 156 -10.33 9.72 -3.47
CA THR A 156 -10.97 10.36 -4.62
C THR A 156 -10.00 10.72 -5.76
N HIS A 157 -8.70 10.83 -5.47
CA HIS A 157 -7.65 11.12 -6.44
C HIS A 157 -6.93 9.86 -6.95
N VAL A 158 -7.10 8.70 -6.30
CA VAL A 158 -6.35 7.48 -6.61
C VAL A 158 -6.37 7.11 -8.10
N PRO A 159 -7.52 7.10 -8.81
CA PRO A 159 -7.54 6.72 -10.23
C PRO A 159 -6.68 7.65 -11.11
N ALA A 160 -6.83 8.97 -10.93
CA ALA A 160 -6.06 9.95 -11.70
C ALA A 160 -4.58 9.94 -11.32
N PHE A 161 -4.28 9.74 -10.04
CA PHE A 161 -2.93 9.64 -9.51
C PHE A 161 -2.19 8.42 -10.08
N ILE A 162 -2.79 7.22 -10.03
CA ILE A 162 -2.18 5.99 -10.55
C ILE A 162 -1.87 6.15 -12.04
N LYS A 163 -2.80 6.70 -12.83
CA LYS A 163 -2.58 6.93 -14.26
C LYS A 163 -1.36 7.80 -14.53
N GLU A 164 -1.21 8.91 -13.81
CA GLU A 164 -0.05 9.79 -13.99
C GLU A 164 1.27 9.13 -13.56
N ILE A 165 1.27 8.36 -12.47
CA ILE A 165 2.46 7.62 -12.06
C ILE A 165 2.79 6.52 -13.07
N ASP A 166 1.80 5.83 -13.62
CA ASP A 166 2.00 4.79 -14.62
C ASP A 166 2.61 5.38 -15.90
N ASP A 167 2.11 6.53 -16.38
CA ASP A 167 2.71 7.27 -17.50
C ASP A 167 4.19 7.63 -17.22
N ILE A 168 4.50 8.17 -16.03
CA ILE A 168 5.87 8.51 -15.60
C ILE A 168 6.76 7.26 -15.62
N VAL A 169 6.25 6.16 -15.07
CA VAL A 169 7.00 4.92 -14.93
C VAL A 169 7.23 4.28 -16.30
N GLN A 170 6.22 4.21 -17.18
CA GLN A 170 6.35 3.67 -18.53
C GLN A 170 7.35 4.48 -19.38
N ASP A 171 7.31 5.82 -19.30
CA ASP A 171 8.21 6.70 -20.06
C ASP A 171 9.68 6.55 -19.64
N ASN A 172 9.93 6.28 -18.35
CA ASN A 172 11.29 6.23 -17.82
C ASN A 172 11.83 4.79 -17.64
N TYR A 173 10.94 3.81 -17.54
CA TYR A 173 11.24 2.41 -17.25
C TYR A 173 10.50 1.42 -18.18
N PRO A 174 10.57 1.59 -19.50
CA PRO A 174 9.84 0.72 -20.44
C PRO A 174 10.22 -0.76 -20.32
N ASP A 175 11.42 -1.05 -19.82
CA ASP A 175 11.96 -2.41 -19.69
C ASP A 175 12.04 -2.90 -18.24
N PHE A 176 11.49 -2.16 -17.25
CA PHE A 176 11.59 -2.58 -15.85
C PHE A 176 10.30 -3.26 -15.40
N GLU A 177 10.46 -4.21 -14.49
CA GLU A 177 9.36 -4.85 -13.81
C GLU A 177 8.85 -3.95 -12.67
N ILE A 178 7.55 -3.61 -12.69
CA ILE A 178 6.91 -2.73 -11.70
C ILE A 178 5.80 -3.48 -10.97
N CYS A 179 5.94 -3.64 -9.67
CA CYS A 179 4.93 -4.24 -8.80
C CYS A 179 4.12 -3.15 -8.11
N TRP A 180 2.82 -3.12 -8.40
CA TRP A 180 1.83 -2.33 -7.68
C TRP A 180 1.02 -3.20 -6.73
N PHE A 181 0.83 -2.71 -5.51
CA PHE A 181 -0.08 -3.28 -4.51
C PHE A 181 -0.32 -2.27 -3.38
N GLY A 182 -1.26 -2.55 -2.48
CA GLY A 182 -1.44 -1.73 -1.28
C GLY A 182 -2.86 -1.67 -0.77
N HIS A 183 -3.04 -0.80 0.21
CA HIS A 183 -4.26 -0.57 0.95
C HIS A 183 -5.13 0.47 0.23
N ILE A 184 -5.60 0.17 -0.98
CA ILE A 184 -6.27 1.19 -1.81
C ILE A 184 -7.53 1.78 -1.16
N GLY A 185 -8.15 1.05 -0.23
CA GLY A 185 -9.28 1.52 0.58
C GLY A 185 -8.98 2.73 1.48
N ASP A 186 -7.71 3.02 1.78
CA ASP A 186 -7.29 4.23 2.52
C ASP A 186 -6.45 5.21 1.68
N GLY A 187 -6.23 4.88 0.40
CA GLY A 187 -5.44 5.68 -0.54
C GLY A 187 -3.93 5.45 -0.47
N ASN A 188 -3.45 4.44 0.27
CA ASN A 188 -2.06 4.01 0.30
C ASN A 188 -1.70 3.06 -0.85
N LEU A 189 -0.59 3.36 -1.52
CA LEU A 189 -0.09 2.66 -2.68
C LEU A 189 1.40 2.34 -2.50
N HIS A 190 1.76 1.08 -2.75
CA HIS A 190 3.14 0.63 -2.86
C HIS A 190 3.53 0.48 -4.33
N LEU A 191 4.46 1.32 -4.76
CA LEU A 191 5.12 1.25 -6.05
C LEU A 191 6.52 0.66 -5.85
N ASN A 192 6.71 -0.59 -6.26
CA ASN A 192 7.99 -1.27 -6.14
C ASN A 192 8.57 -1.56 -7.53
N ILE A 193 9.66 -0.88 -7.86
CA ILE A 193 10.37 -1.07 -9.11
C ILE A 193 11.45 -2.13 -8.87
N LEU A 194 11.44 -3.22 -9.63
CA LEU A 194 12.43 -4.30 -9.46
C LEU A 194 13.70 -3.99 -10.26
N LYS A 195 14.87 -4.33 -9.70
CA LYS A 195 16.14 -4.08 -10.36
C LYS A 195 16.31 -5.02 -11.57
N PRO A 196 16.49 -4.50 -12.80
CA PRO A 196 16.87 -5.33 -13.94
C PRO A 196 18.17 -6.11 -13.68
N GLU A 197 18.27 -7.34 -14.16
CA GLU A 197 19.45 -8.19 -13.94
C GLU A 197 20.73 -7.58 -14.54
N ASN A 198 20.60 -6.90 -15.68
CA ASN A 198 21.70 -6.30 -16.43
C ASN A 198 22.25 -4.98 -15.83
N LEU A 199 21.63 -4.43 -14.77
CA LEU A 199 22.11 -3.22 -14.11
C LEU A 199 22.81 -3.53 -12.79
N SER A 200 23.90 -2.80 -12.50
CA SER A 200 24.44 -2.77 -11.14
C SER A 200 23.45 -2.10 -10.18
N LYS A 201 23.59 -2.38 -8.89
CA LYS A 201 22.74 -1.78 -7.86
C LYS A 201 22.86 -0.25 -7.87
N ASP A 202 24.06 0.29 -8.01
CA ASP A 202 24.28 1.73 -7.94
C ASP A 202 23.69 2.46 -9.15
N GLU A 203 23.85 1.91 -10.35
CA GLU A 203 23.22 2.46 -11.58
C GLU A 203 21.69 2.43 -11.49
N PHE A 204 21.13 1.33 -10.98
CA PHE A 204 19.70 1.20 -10.76
C PHE A 204 19.18 2.25 -9.77
N PHE A 205 19.82 2.37 -8.60
CA PHE A 205 19.40 3.35 -7.59
C PHE A 205 19.54 4.79 -8.08
N ALA A 206 20.59 5.11 -8.85
CA ALA A 206 20.75 6.43 -9.46
C ALA A 206 19.63 6.74 -10.46
N LYS A 207 19.23 5.77 -11.30
CA LYS A 207 18.08 5.90 -12.20
C LYS A 207 16.77 6.07 -11.42
N CYS A 208 16.56 5.28 -10.37
CA CYS A 208 15.41 5.39 -9.48
C CYS A 208 15.29 6.76 -8.82
N GLN A 209 16.37 7.30 -8.28
CA GLN A 209 16.38 8.62 -7.65
C GLN A 209 15.96 9.76 -8.58
N VAL A 210 16.25 9.65 -9.88
CA VAL A 210 15.81 10.66 -10.86
C VAL A 210 14.30 10.64 -11.03
N VAL A 211 13.72 9.47 -11.31
CA VAL A 211 12.26 9.34 -11.54
C VAL A 211 11.47 9.53 -10.26
N ASN A 212 12.06 9.21 -9.11
CA ASN A 212 11.45 9.43 -7.81
C ASN A 212 11.08 10.89 -7.57
N LYS A 213 11.81 11.84 -8.19
CA LYS A 213 11.41 13.26 -8.15
C LYS A 213 10.09 13.50 -8.88
N TYR A 214 9.90 12.92 -10.06
CA TYR A 214 8.64 13.02 -10.80
C TYR A 214 7.48 12.37 -10.04
N VAL A 215 7.73 11.20 -9.44
CA VAL A 215 6.75 10.53 -8.57
C VAL A 215 6.37 11.44 -7.40
N PHE A 216 7.34 12.03 -6.71
CA PHE A 216 7.08 12.88 -5.55
C PHE A 216 6.49 14.25 -5.92
N ASP A 217 6.84 14.83 -7.07
CA ASP A 217 6.17 16.01 -7.62
C ASP A 217 4.69 15.72 -7.88
N THR A 218 4.37 14.52 -8.37
CA THR A 218 2.99 14.06 -8.55
C THR A 218 2.30 13.88 -7.21
N VAL A 219 2.95 13.25 -6.22
CA VAL A 219 2.42 13.17 -4.84
C VAL A 219 2.07 14.56 -4.30
N LYS A 220 2.99 15.52 -4.46
CA LYS A 220 2.78 16.91 -4.03
C LYS A 220 1.63 17.59 -4.77
N LYS A 221 1.51 17.38 -6.08
CA LYS A 221 0.41 17.90 -6.90
C LYS A 221 -0.96 17.45 -6.39
N TYR A 222 -1.05 16.22 -5.88
CA TYR A 222 -2.28 15.63 -5.34
C TYR A 222 -2.43 15.81 -3.82
N ASP A 223 -1.59 16.67 -3.20
CA ASP A 223 -1.58 16.95 -1.76
C ASP A 223 -1.41 15.66 -0.92
N GLY A 224 -0.59 14.74 -1.43
CA GLY A 224 -0.36 13.42 -0.86
C GLY A 224 0.85 13.31 0.07
N SER A 225 1.10 12.08 0.55
CA SER A 225 2.24 11.74 1.39
C SER A 225 3.28 10.90 0.63
N ILE A 226 4.56 11.28 0.73
CA ILE A 226 5.71 10.47 0.26
C ILE A 226 6.05 9.31 1.21
N SER A 227 5.36 9.25 2.36
CA SER A 227 5.42 8.12 3.28
C SER A 227 4.06 7.93 3.94
N ALA A 228 3.32 6.91 3.50
CA ALA A 228 2.02 6.60 4.05
C ALA A 228 2.15 5.93 5.43
N GLU A 229 3.04 4.93 5.53
CA GLU A 229 3.18 4.12 6.75
C GLU A 229 4.63 3.98 7.25
N HIS A 230 5.63 3.96 6.34
CA HIS A 230 6.99 3.57 6.70
C HIS A 230 7.80 4.64 7.45
N GLY A 231 7.26 5.84 7.63
CA GLY A 231 7.97 6.97 8.20
C GLY A 231 9.01 7.57 7.24
N VAL A 232 9.72 8.59 7.70
CA VAL A 232 10.66 9.37 6.88
C VAL A 232 12.10 8.88 7.09
N GLY A 233 12.52 8.70 8.34
CA GLY A 233 13.85 8.22 8.70
C GLY A 233 14.99 9.04 8.06
N MET A 234 16.05 8.33 7.64
CA MET A 234 17.15 8.93 6.86
C MET A 234 16.86 8.88 5.36
N THR A 235 16.21 7.81 4.90
CA THR A 235 16.00 7.52 3.49
C THR A 235 15.13 8.57 2.81
N LYS A 236 14.02 8.97 3.45
CA LYS A 236 13.08 9.92 2.87
C LYS A 236 13.27 11.36 3.36
N LYS A 237 14.21 11.61 4.28
CA LYS A 237 14.55 12.96 4.79
C LYS A 237 14.73 13.99 3.67
N PRO A 238 15.48 13.70 2.57
CA PRO A 238 15.68 14.68 1.50
C PRO A 238 14.40 15.07 0.75
N TYR A 239 13.29 14.35 0.96
CA TYR A 239 12.03 14.52 0.24
C TYR A 239 10.88 14.95 1.16
N LEU A 240 11.14 15.31 2.41
CA LEU A 240 10.09 15.69 3.37
C LEU A 240 9.24 16.88 2.87
N GLU A 241 9.86 17.80 2.12
CA GLU A 241 9.22 19.01 1.55
C GLU A 241 8.17 18.74 0.46
N TYR A 242 8.07 17.50 -0.02
CA TYR A 242 7.01 17.10 -0.95
C TYR A 242 5.68 16.87 -0.24
N SER A 243 5.69 16.67 1.09
CA SER A 243 4.47 16.43 1.88
C SER A 243 4.32 17.35 3.08
N ARG A 244 5.33 18.17 3.39
CA ARG A 244 5.31 19.13 4.50
C ARG A 244 5.82 20.49 4.04
N SER A 245 5.10 21.53 4.46
CA SER A 245 5.48 22.91 4.26
C SER A 245 6.72 23.29 5.09
N PRO A 246 7.46 24.33 4.69
CA PRO A 246 8.55 24.89 5.50
C PRO A 246 8.11 25.27 6.92
N GLU A 247 6.88 25.76 7.09
CA GLU A 247 6.30 26.13 8.38
C GLU A 247 6.09 24.90 9.27
N GLU A 248 5.51 23.82 8.74
CA GLU A 248 5.34 22.56 9.48
C GLU A 248 6.70 21.98 9.90
N ILE A 249 7.67 21.96 9.00
CA ILE A 249 9.03 21.51 9.31
C ILE A 249 9.66 22.41 10.39
N GLY A 250 9.41 23.72 10.35
CA GLY A 250 9.82 24.66 11.40
C GLY A 250 9.26 24.29 12.78
N TYR A 251 7.97 23.94 12.86
CA TYR A 251 7.37 23.47 14.11
C TYR A 251 7.96 22.14 14.58
N MET A 252 8.22 21.20 13.67
CA MET A 252 8.87 19.93 14.02
C MET A 252 10.27 20.15 14.62
N LYS A 253 11.07 21.06 14.05
CA LYS A 253 12.39 21.43 14.59
C LYS A 253 12.29 22.10 15.96
N ALA A 254 11.33 23.00 16.14
CA ALA A 254 11.11 23.67 17.43
C ALA A 254 10.74 22.67 18.54
N LEU A 255 9.86 21.71 18.23
CA LEU A 255 9.50 20.62 19.14
C LEU A 255 10.70 19.74 19.47
N LYS A 256 11.48 19.35 18.45
CA LYS A 256 12.70 18.58 18.64
C LYS A 256 13.68 19.26 19.60
N LEU A 257 13.93 20.56 19.44
CA LEU A 257 14.80 21.33 20.33
C LEU A 257 14.25 21.47 21.75
N ALA A 258 12.92 21.48 21.92
CA ALA A 258 12.30 21.54 23.24
C ALA A 258 12.44 20.21 24.01
N PHE A 259 12.35 19.07 23.33
CA PHE A 259 12.47 17.74 23.97
C PHE A 259 13.90 17.20 24.03
N ASP A 260 14.76 17.56 23.07
CA ASP A 260 16.14 17.09 22.96
C ASP A 260 17.09 18.25 22.59
N PRO A 261 17.37 19.17 23.53
CA PRO A 261 18.23 20.33 23.29
C PRO A 261 19.69 19.97 23.01
N ASN A 262 20.13 18.76 23.38
CA ASN A 262 21.48 18.27 23.13
C ASN A 262 21.62 17.49 21.81
N GLY A 263 20.51 17.26 21.10
CA GLY A 263 20.51 16.56 19.81
C GLY A 263 20.94 15.09 19.88
N ILE A 264 20.76 14.42 21.01
CA ILE A 264 21.23 13.02 21.21
C ILE A 264 20.18 11.97 20.81
N MET A 265 18.91 12.35 20.69
CA MET A 265 17.82 11.45 20.38
C MET A 265 17.71 11.21 18.88
N ASN A 266 18.27 10.10 18.41
CA ASN A 266 18.18 9.61 17.03
C ASN A 266 18.54 10.68 15.97
N PRO A 267 19.76 11.25 16.05
CA PRO A 267 20.17 12.40 15.24
C PRO A 267 20.19 12.10 13.74
N GLY A 268 19.90 13.11 12.93
CA GLY A 268 19.99 13.06 11.46
C GLY A 268 18.82 12.37 10.75
N LYS A 269 17.79 11.93 11.48
CA LYS A 269 16.53 11.42 10.93
C LYS A 269 15.47 12.53 10.85
N LEU A 270 14.51 12.38 9.93
CA LEU A 270 13.46 13.36 9.58
C LEU A 270 13.99 14.65 8.92
N PHE A 271 14.90 15.34 9.58
CA PHE A 271 15.52 16.60 9.16
C PHE A 271 16.83 16.83 9.91
N ASP A 272 17.65 17.74 9.40
CA ASP A 272 18.84 18.22 10.11
C ASP A 272 18.49 19.48 10.92
N LEU A 273 18.98 19.55 12.15
CA LEU A 273 18.83 20.69 13.07
C LEU A 273 19.91 21.76 12.82
#